data_AF-A0A968GG21-F1
#
_entry.id   AF-A0A968GG21-F1
#
_cell.length_a   1.000
_cell.length_b   1.000
_cell.length_c   1.000
_cell.angle_alpha   90.00
_cell.angle_beta   90.00
_cell.angle_gamma   90.00
#
_symmetry.space_group_name_H-M   'P 1'
#
loop_
_entity.id
_entity.type
_entity.pdbx_description
1 polymer ?
#
loop_
_entity_poly.entity_id
_entity_poly.type
_entity_poly.pdbx_seq_one_letter_code
_entity_poly.pdbx_strand_id
1 'polypeptide(L)'
;MKQSWLSVLFLLLSSVVIGAQSHMDRDRAIELLDTFLYAQSENTTMIRSGQKPVYPDANKVYLWSQKEFRSIYALNADHDILVNSASIAKELDIPLYDLYMAVIVFESLGVKSPNAAINHLLASLASMRKELEGVQSTVQTSFQKIMGENEKITFLDLAVFMLVGMNYNSQVRSQIMTYAFDKAYHKEITALMKQASYYHYTLIDTRKNDRSIERSNAMVTLSKQETMFNMASYQSYLERAFGKENVNRWQGRQLIGTPGDVTGQVALSLALTILYPESHAERLAAHEAVFPSSVEAATQLFRAQTSVIKQLETFYTKYMKSKK
;
A
#
# COMPACT_ATOMS: atom_id res chain seq x y z
N MET A 1 -38.72 26.22 2.83
CA MET A 1 -37.46 26.32 3.61
C MET A 1 -37.52 25.34 4.77
N LYS A 2 -36.97 24.13 4.59
CA LYS A 2 -36.84 23.11 5.65
C LYS A 2 -35.53 22.33 5.44
N GLN A 3 -34.41 23.01 5.63
CA GLN A 3 -33.07 22.45 5.76
C GLN A 3 -32.44 23.21 6.93
N SER A 4 -32.06 22.54 8.01
CA SER A 4 -31.01 23.00 8.96
C SER A 4 -30.86 22.11 10.20
N TRP A 5 -31.76 21.17 10.48
CA TRP A 5 -31.68 20.43 11.76
C TRP A 5 -30.91 19.10 11.65
N LEU A 6 -31.02 18.38 10.54
CA LEU A 6 -30.33 17.10 10.34
C LEU A 6 -28.82 17.24 10.12
N SER A 7 -28.37 18.29 9.44
CA SER A 7 -26.94 18.56 9.22
C SER A 7 -26.25 19.04 10.50
N VAL A 8 -26.96 19.77 11.37
CA VAL A 8 -26.46 20.15 12.71
C VAL A 8 -26.47 18.93 13.64
N LEU A 9 -27.45 18.03 13.54
CA LEU A 9 -27.46 16.78 14.30
C LEU A 9 -26.33 15.83 13.87
N PHE A 10 -25.97 15.77 12.58
CA PHE A 10 -24.86 14.94 12.10
C PHE A 10 -23.48 15.53 12.48
N LEU A 11 -23.36 16.86 12.55
CA LEU A 11 -22.18 17.56 13.07
C LEU A 11 -22.06 17.46 14.60
N LEU A 12 -23.18 17.42 15.32
CA LEU A 12 -23.20 17.19 16.77
C LEU A 12 -22.99 15.70 17.12
N LEU A 13 -23.48 14.76 16.33
CA LEU A 13 -23.25 13.32 16.55
C LEU A 13 -21.84 12.86 16.14
N SER A 14 -21.15 13.59 15.25
CA SER A 14 -19.72 13.37 14.95
C SER A 14 -18.78 14.05 15.96
N SER A 15 -19.29 14.95 16.81
CA SER A 15 -18.54 15.57 17.92
C SER A 15 -18.90 15.01 19.30
N VAL A 16 -19.89 14.12 19.41
CA VAL A 16 -20.29 13.44 20.67
C VAL A 16 -19.84 11.96 20.67
N VAL A 17 -18.69 11.67 20.08
CA VAL A 17 -17.79 10.61 20.58
C VAL A 17 -16.57 11.26 21.21
N ILE A 18 -16.78 12.30 22.04
CA ILE A 18 -15.84 12.61 23.12
C ILE A 18 -16.18 11.64 24.24
N GLY A 19 -15.93 10.35 23.98
CA GLY A 19 -15.70 9.43 25.08
C GLY A 19 -14.44 9.94 25.76
N ALA A 20 -14.51 10.19 27.06
CA ALA A 20 -13.33 10.42 27.89
C ALA A 20 -12.30 9.33 27.54
N GLN A 21 -11.33 9.67 26.70
CA GLN A 21 -10.17 8.82 26.48
C GLN A 21 -9.43 8.92 27.80
N SER A 22 -9.48 7.85 28.59
CA SER A 22 -8.64 7.76 29.77
C SER A 22 -7.22 8.06 29.33
N HIS A 23 -6.60 9.09 29.90
CA HIS A 23 -5.17 9.32 29.77
C HIS A 23 -4.48 7.98 29.98
N MET A 24 -3.81 7.48 28.94
CA MET A 24 -3.09 6.23 29.03
C MET A 24 -1.74 6.52 29.66
N ASP A 25 -1.58 6.04 30.90
CA ASP A 25 -0.31 6.15 31.57
C ASP A 25 0.80 5.40 30.82
N ARG A 26 2.02 5.94 30.86
CA ARG A 26 3.17 5.38 30.15
C ARG A 26 3.48 3.96 30.59
N ASP A 27 3.51 3.70 31.90
CA ASP A 27 3.86 2.37 32.42
C ASP A 27 2.77 1.38 32.05
N ARG A 28 1.52 1.82 32.12
CA ARG A 28 0.39 1.03 31.66
C ARG A 28 0.51 0.64 30.19
N ALA A 29 0.88 1.58 29.31
CA ALA A 29 1.05 1.30 27.90
C ALA A 29 2.23 0.36 27.62
N ILE A 30 3.33 0.51 28.35
CA ILE A 30 4.49 -0.39 28.27
C ILE A 30 4.05 -1.80 28.64
N GLU A 31 3.30 -2.00 29.72
CA GLU A 31 2.81 -3.32 30.11
C GLU A 31 1.88 -3.95 29.07
N LEU A 32 0.96 -3.16 28.51
CA LEU A 32 0.05 -3.60 27.44
C LEU A 32 0.84 -4.09 26.23
N LEU A 33 1.81 -3.28 25.80
CA LEU A 33 2.64 -3.56 24.64
C LEU A 33 3.57 -4.75 24.89
N ASP A 34 4.32 -4.78 26.00
CA ASP A 34 5.19 -5.90 26.40
C ASP A 34 4.44 -7.23 26.35
N THR A 35 3.27 -7.26 26.98
CA THR A 35 2.46 -8.46 27.09
C THR A 35 2.00 -8.94 25.72
N PHE A 36 1.56 -8.01 24.87
CA PHE A 36 1.11 -8.33 23.52
C PHE A 36 2.26 -8.79 22.63
N LEU A 37 3.39 -8.07 22.61
CA LEU A 37 4.54 -8.41 21.80
C LEU A 37 5.12 -9.79 22.18
N TYR A 38 5.25 -10.06 23.49
CA TYR A 38 5.66 -11.37 23.97
C TYR A 38 4.69 -12.47 23.53
N ALA A 39 3.38 -12.28 23.76
CA ALA A 39 2.37 -13.25 23.38
C ALA A 39 2.32 -13.50 21.85
N GLN A 40 2.56 -12.48 21.03
CA GLN A 40 2.66 -12.64 19.58
C GLN A 40 3.90 -13.37 19.13
N SER A 41 5.04 -13.13 19.77
CA SER A 41 6.29 -13.83 19.47
C SER A 41 6.15 -15.33 19.70
N GLU A 42 5.56 -15.72 20.84
CA GLU A 42 5.25 -17.11 21.17
C GLU A 42 4.26 -17.73 20.17
N ASN A 43 3.18 -17.01 19.84
CA ASN A 43 2.22 -17.46 18.84
C ASN A 43 2.86 -17.67 17.47
N THR A 44 3.71 -16.74 17.04
CA THR A 44 4.36 -16.77 15.73
C THR A 44 5.29 -17.97 15.63
N THR A 45 6.04 -18.27 16.70
CA THR A 45 6.90 -19.45 16.79
C THR A 45 6.08 -20.74 16.65
N MET A 46 4.97 -20.85 17.38
CA MET A 46 4.11 -22.02 17.36
C MET A 46 3.42 -22.21 16.00
N ILE A 47 2.88 -21.14 15.42
CA ILE A 47 2.22 -21.16 14.12
C ILE A 47 3.22 -21.55 13.02
N ARG A 48 4.45 -21.02 13.03
CA ARG A 48 5.51 -21.41 12.08
C ARG A 48 5.87 -22.89 12.19
N SER A 49 5.76 -23.47 13.37
CA SER A 49 5.93 -24.92 13.60
C SER A 49 4.68 -25.77 13.27
N GLY A 50 3.62 -25.17 12.70
CA GLY A 50 2.37 -25.84 12.37
C GLY A 50 1.45 -26.12 13.55
N GLN A 51 1.74 -25.52 14.71
CA GLN A 51 0.99 -25.70 15.95
C GLN A 51 -0.02 -24.57 16.18
N LYS A 52 -0.96 -24.79 17.11
CA LYS A 52 -1.95 -23.79 17.52
C LYS A 52 -1.28 -22.67 18.34
N PRO A 53 -1.83 -21.44 18.29
CA PRO A 53 -1.32 -20.33 19.09
C PRO A 53 -1.45 -20.62 20.60
N VAL A 54 -0.38 -20.36 21.36
CA VAL A 54 -0.33 -20.48 22.83
C VAL A 54 -1.20 -19.43 23.50
N TYR A 55 -1.24 -18.22 22.94
CA TYR A 55 -2.04 -17.09 23.40
C TYR A 55 -3.11 -16.75 22.35
N PRO A 56 -4.20 -17.51 22.25
CA PRO A 56 -5.18 -17.36 21.18
C PRO A 56 -5.87 -15.99 21.18
N ASP A 57 -6.09 -15.38 22.35
CA ASP A 57 -6.67 -14.03 22.44
C ASP A 57 -5.71 -12.95 21.94
N ALA A 58 -4.39 -13.12 22.12
CA ALA A 58 -3.42 -12.24 21.48
C ALA A 58 -3.52 -12.37 19.96
N ASN A 59 -3.55 -13.61 19.44
CA ASN A 59 -3.69 -13.86 17.99
C ASN A 59 -4.97 -13.24 17.41
N LYS A 60 -6.07 -13.24 18.17
CA LYS A 60 -7.29 -12.52 17.77
C LYS A 60 -7.08 -11.02 17.64
N VAL A 61 -6.40 -10.39 18.61
CA VAL A 61 -6.06 -8.95 18.51
C VAL A 61 -5.18 -8.70 17.29
N TYR A 62 -4.18 -9.53 17.03
CA TYR A 62 -3.31 -9.41 15.85
C TYR A 62 -4.09 -9.47 14.54
N LEU A 63 -4.91 -10.52 14.34
CA LEU A 63 -5.72 -10.67 13.12
C LEU A 63 -6.76 -9.57 12.96
N TRP A 64 -7.32 -9.10 14.08
CA TRP A 64 -8.27 -8.00 14.08
C TRP A 64 -7.58 -6.68 13.69
N SER A 65 -6.44 -6.36 14.29
CA SER A 65 -5.62 -5.21 13.90
C SER A 65 -5.18 -5.29 12.44
N GLN A 66 -4.83 -6.48 11.96
CA GLN A 66 -4.49 -6.67 10.55
C GLN A 66 -5.66 -6.29 9.62
N LYS A 67 -6.90 -6.58 10.02
CA LYS A 67 -8.10 -6.22 9.26
C LYS A 67 -8.34 -4.72 9.27
N GLU A 68 -8.19 -4.06 10.41
CA GLU A 68 -8.37 -2.60 10.51
C GLU A 68 -7.34 -1.84 9.68
N PHE A 69 -6.11 -2.34 9.65
CA PHE A 69 -4.99 -1.71 8.96
C PHE A 69 -4.80 -2.23 7.54
N ARG A 70 -5.81 -2.89 6.95
CA ARG A 70 -5.71 -3.60 5.66
C ARG A 70 -5.14 -2.74 4.53
N SER A 71 -5.56 -1.48 4.39
CA SER A 71 -5.06 -0.65 3.30
C SER A 71 -3.59 -0.29 3.47
N ILE A 72 -3.03 -0.32 4.68
CA ILE A 72 -1.60 -0.05 4.89
C ILE A 72 -0.76 -1.24 4.47
N TYR A 73 -1.21 -2.46 4.75
CA TYR A 73 -0.53 -3.65 4.21
C TYR A 73 -0.63 -3.70 2.69
N ALA A 74 -1.79 -3.31 2.13
CA ALA A 74 -1.93 -3.18 0.68
C ALA A 74 -0.96 -2.14 0.14
N LEU A 75 -0.89 -0.94 0.74
CA LEU A 75 0.03 0.11 0.35
C LEU A 75 1.50 -0.27 0.52
N ASN A 76 1.87 -1.06 1.53
CA ASN A 76 3.23 -1.55 1.72
C ASN A 76 3.63 -2.59 0.69
N ALA A 77 2.73 -3.53 0.41
CA ALA A 77 2.91 -4.46 -0.70
C ALA A 77 2.99 -3.72 -2.04
N ASP A 78 2.15 -2.71 -2.23
CA ASP A 78 2.17 -1.86 -3.42
C ASP A 78 3.47 -1.07 -3.51
N HIS A 79 4.02 -0.54 -2.40
CA HIS A 79 5.30 0.16 -2.38
C HIS A 79 6.46 -0.74 -2.85
N ASP A 80 6.55 -1.97 -2.33
CA ASP A 80 7.57 -2.92 -2.79
C ASP A 80 7.44 -3.22 -4.29
N ILE A 81 6.20 -3.34 -4.77
CA ILE A 81 5.92 -3.47 -6.20
C ILE A 81 6.35 -2.21 -6.97
N LEU A 82 6.06 -1.01 -6.47
CA LEU A 82 6.44 0.28 -7.09
C LEU A 82 7.97 0.44 -7.16
N VAL A 83 8.71 0.09 -6.10
CA VAL A 83 10.18 0.16 -6.11
C VAL A 83 10.76 -0.80 -7.16
N ASN A 84 10.21 -2.02 -7.24
CA ASN A 84 10.61 -2.97 -8.27
C ASN A 84 10.25 -2.47 -9.69
N SER A 85 9.04 -1.94 -9.88
CA SER A 85 8.60 -1.27 -11.12
C SER A 85 9.59 -0.19 -11.54
N ALA A 86 10.04 0.64 -10.58
CA ALA A 86 10.95 1.74 -10.85
C ALA A 86 12.34 1.25 -11.28
N SER A 87 12.82 0.14 -10.72
CA SER A 87 14.07 -0.50 -11.16
C SER A 87 13.98 -0.96 -12.61
N ILE A 88 12.91 -1.68 -12.96
CA ILE A 88 12.67 -2.16 -14.35
C ILE A 88 12.55 -0.97 -15.31
N ALA A 89 11.80 0.07 -14.93
CA ALA A 89 11.63 1.27 -15.74
C ALA A 89 12.97 1.94 -16.06
N LYS A 90 13.85 2.03 -15.05
CA LYS A 90 15.19 2.61 -15.19
C LYS A 90 16.06 1.80 -16.16
N GLU A 91 16.01 0.47 -16.10
CA GLU A 91 16.75 -0.39 -17.03
C GLU A 91 16.27 -0.22 -18.49
N LEU A 92 15.00 0.11 -18.67
CA LEU A 92 14.36 0.28 -19.99
C LEU A 92 14.30 1.74 -20.48
N ASP A 93 14.85 2.68 -19.72
CA ASP A 93 14.78 4.12 -20.02
C ASP A 93 13.32 4.62 -20.17
N ILE A 94 12.42 4.09 -19.35
CA ILE A 94 11.00 4.45 -19.33
C ILE A 94 10.77 5.50 -18.23
N PRO A 95 10.17 6.66 -18.55
CA PRO A 95 9.75 7.61 -17.52
C PRO A 95 8.76 6.97 -16.55
N LEU A 96 9.03 7.06 -15.24
CA LEU A 96 8.16 6.50 -14.20
C LEU A 96 6.72 7.01 -14.29
N TYR A 97 6.56 8.27 -14.70
CA TYR A 97 5.25 8.87 -14.91
C TYR A 97 4.43 8.10 -15.96
N ASP A 98 5.04 7.75 -17.09
CA ASP A 98 4.38 7.00 -18.16
C ASP A 98 4.05 5.57 -17.71
N LEU A 99 4.96 4.94 -16.95
CA LEU A 99 4.73 3.63 -16.36
C LEU A 99 3.51 3.62 -15.43
N TYR A 100 3.46 4.55 -14.46
CA TYR A 100 2.34 4.61 -13.53
C TYR A 100 1.05 5.11 -14.19
N MET A 101 1.14 5.93 -15.23
CA MET A 101 -0.01 6.27 -16.05
C MET A 101 -0.58 5.03 -16.75
N ALA A 102 0.26 4.18 -17.32
CA ALA A 102 -0.17 2.93 -17.94
C ALA A 102 -0.86 1.99 -16.94
N VAL A 103 -0.32 1.90 -15.72
CA VAL A 103 -0.94 1.14 -14.61
C VAL A 103 -2.36 1.64 -14.32
N ILE A 104 -2.53 2.97 -14.15
CA ILE A 104 -3.82 3.60 -13.85
C ILE A 104 -4.82 3.37 -15.00
N VAL A 105 -4.36 3.42 -16.26
CA VAL A 105 -5.21 3.13 -17.42
C VAL A 105 -5.72 1.69 -17.39
N PHE A 106 -4.85 0.71 -17.16
CA PHE A 106 -5.28 -0.69 -17.10
C PHE A 106 -6.15 -1.00 -15.88
N GLU A 107 -5.92 -0.33 -14.75
CA GLU A 107 -6.82 -0.40 -13.59
C GLU A 107 -8.22 0.12 -13.96
N SER A 108 -8.29 1.24 -14.67
CA SER A 108 -9.54 1.85 -15.14
C SER A 108 -10.28 0.96 -16.14
N LEU A 109 -9.54 0.12 -16.87
CA LEU A 109 -10.07 -0.92 -17.76
C LEU A 109 -10.44 -2.23 -17.04
N GLY A 110 -10.34 -2.27 -15.71
CA GLY A 110 -10.77 -3.40 -14.87
C GLY A 110 -9.74 -4.52 -14.70
N VAL A 111 -8.46 -4.26 -14.98
CA VAL A 111 -7.39 -5.23 -14.73
C VAL A 111 -7.09 -5.28 -13.23
N LYS A 112 -7.16 -6.48 -12.63
CA LYS A 112 -7.05 -6.65 -11.16
C LYS A 112 -5.65 -6.43 -10.58
N SER A 113 -4.60 -6.63 -11.37
CA SER A 113 -3.21 -6.51 -10.92
C SER A 113 -2.33 -5.86 -12.00
N PRO A 114 -2.61 -4.60 -12.36
CA PRO A 114 -2.00 -3.95 -13.51
C PRO A 114 -0.49 -3.71 -13.34
N ASN A 115 -0.03 -3.38 -12.12
CA ASN A 115 1.41 -3.21 -11.81
C ASN A 115 2.22 -4.48 -12.13
N ALA A 116 1.81 -5.62 -11.56
CA ALA A 116 2.51 -6.89 -11.77
C ALA A 116 2.49 -7.31 -13.25
N ALA A 117 1.34 -7.11 -13.92
CA ALA A 117 1.18 -7.46 -15.32
C ALA A 117 2.07 -6.61 -16.25
N ILE A 118 2.11 -5.29 -16.03
CA ILE A 118 2.95 -4.38 -16.83
C ILE A 118 4.43 -4.62 -16.56
N ASN A 119 4.84 -4.81 -15.30
CA ASN A 119 6.23 -5.12 -14.97
C ASN A 119 6.71 -6.38 -15.68
N HIS A 120 5.91 -7.45 -15.61
CA HIS A 120 6.22 -8.71 -16.28
C HIS A 120 6.24 -8.53 -17.79
N LEU A 121 5.27 -7.80 -18.36
CA LEU A 121 5.25 -7.46 -19.78
C LEU A 121 6.56 -6.79 -20.23
N LEU A 122 6.97 -5.76 -19.50
CA LEU A 122 8.15 -4.98 -19.82
C LEU A 122 9.43 -5.79 -19.68
N ALA A 123 9.59 -6.54 -18.59
CA ALA A 123 10.76 -7.41 -18.38
C ALA A 123 10.87 -8.47 -19.47
N SER A 124 9.74 -9.02 -19.92
CA SER A 124 9.67 -10.06 -20.94
C SER A 124 9.99 -9.51 -22.34
N LEU A 125 9.43 -8.34 -22.67
CA LEU A 125 9.60 -7.69 -23.97
C LEU A 125 10.87 -6.84 -24.07
N ALA A 126 11.55 -6.56 -22.96
CA ALA A 126 12.87 -5.92 -22.92
C ALA A 126 13.87 -6.61 -23.85
N SER A 127 13.84 -7.95 -23.86
CA SER A 127 14.70 -8.79 -24.69
C SER A 127 14.43 -8.63 -26.19
N MET A 128 13.26 -8.09 -26.57
CA MET A 128 12.80 -7.88 -27.94
C MET A 128 12.81 -6.39 -28.34
N ARG A 129 13.62 -5.57 -27.66
CA ARG A 129 13.66 -4.11 -27.87
C ARG A 129 13.88 -3.73 -29.34
N LYS A 130 14.78 -4.41 -30.05
CA LYS A 130 15.07 -4.11 -31.46
C LYS A 130 13.87 -4.40 -32.36
N GLU A 131 13.14 -5.47 -32.10
CA GLU A 131 11.93 -5.86 -32.82
C GLU A 131 10.79 -4.87 -32.55
N LEU A 132 10.66 -4.39 -31.31
CA LEU A 132 9.72 -3.34 -30.94
C LEU A 132 10.00 -2.01 -31.63
N GLU A 133 11.26 -1.59 -31.66
CA GLU A 133 11.70 -0.39 -32.38
C GLU A 133 11.46 -0.53 -33.90
N GLY A 134 11.56 -1.75 -34.44
CA GLY A 134 11.26 -2.06 -35.84
C GLY A 134 9.81 -1.83 -36.26
N VAL A 135 8.85 -1.88 -35.33
CA VAL A 135 7.42 -1.61 -35.61
C VAL A 135 7.00 -0.17 -35.29
N GLN A 136 7.93 0.67 -34.81
CA GLN A 136 7.65 2.02 -34.33
C GLN A 136 6.91 2.89 -35.36
N SER A 137 7.29 2.85 -36.63
CA SER A 137 6.66 3.64 -37.70
C SER A 137 5.18 3.28 -37.90
N THR A 138 4.83 2.01 -37.74
CA THR A 138 3.45 1.50 -37.86
C THR A 138 2.63 1.97 -36.66
N VAL A 139 3.19 1.86 -35.46
CA VAL A 139 2.56 2.35 -34.22
C VAL A 139 2.38 3.86 -34.29
N GLN A 140 3.37 4.59 -34.79
CA GLN A 140 3.36 6.06 -34.87
C GLN A 140 2.15 6.58 -35.58
N THR A 141 1.87 6.03 -36.75
CA THR A 141 0.76 6.47 -37.59
C THR A 141 -0.59 6.25 -36.89
N SER A 142 -0.75 5.11 -36.22
CA SER A 142 -1.97 4.81 -35.46
C SER A 142 -2.08 5.68 -34.21
N PHE A 143 -0.97 5.87 -33.51
CA PHE A 143 -0.88 6.64 -32.28
C PHE A 143 -1.18 8.11 -32.52
N GLN A 144 -0.55 8.74 -33.51
CA GLN A 144 -0.77 10.15 -33.85
C GLN A 144 -2.20 10.42 -34.33
N LYS A 145 -2.88 9.46 -34.97
CA LYS A 145 -4.30 9.59 -35.33
C LYS A 145 -5.22 9.67 -34.12
N ILE A 146 -4.85 9.03 -33.01
CA ILE A 146 -5.67 8.96 -31.79
C ILE A 146 -5.26 10.07 -30.81
N MET A 147 -3.96 10.22 -30.58
CA MET A 147 -3.36 11.07 -29.56
C MET A 147 -3.01 12.48 -30.07
N GLY A 148 -2.85 12.67 -31.38
CA GLY A 148 -2.39 13.91 -32.02
C GLY A 148 -0.93 13.86 -32.47
N GLU A 149 -0.57 14.72 -33.43
CA GLU A 149 0.74 14.70 -34.10
C GLU A 149 1.92 15.05 -33.18
N ASN A 150 1.67 15.81 -32.12
CA ASN A 150 2.69 16.28 -31.17
C ASN A 150 3.06 15.24 -30.11
N GLU A 151 2.27 14.18 -29.96
CA GLU A 151 2.50 13.14 -28.95
C GLU A 151 3.57 12.15 -29.40
N LYS A 152 4.55 11.90 -28.53
CA LYS A 152 5.64 10.95 -28.81
C LYS A 152 5.22 9.54 -28.41
N ILE A 153 5.62 8.57 -29.22
CA ILE A 153 5.49 7.15 -28.90
C ILE A 153 6.49 6.81 -27.80
N THR A 154 5.99 6.16 -26.76
CA THR A 154 6.80 5.59 -25.69
C THR A 154 7.06 4.11 -25.93
N PHE A 155 8.04 3.54 -25.24
CA PHE A 155 8.25 2.09 -25.25
C PHE A 155 7.01 1.31 -24.77
N LEU A 156 6.23 1.88 -23.84
CA LEU A 156 4.96 1.31 -23.38
C LEU A 156 3.94 1.21 -24.51
N ASP A 157 3.85 2.21 -25.38
CA ASP A 157 2.92 2.19 -26.51
C ASP A 157 3.30 1.08 -27.51
N LEU A 158 4.60 0.86 -27.73
CA LEU A 158 5.10 -0.25 -28.53
C LEU A 158 4.76 -1.61 -27.89
N ALA A 159 4.96 -1.75 -26.58
CA ALA A 159 4.64 -2.97 -25.83
C ALA A 159 3.13 -3.28 -25.84
N VAL A 160 2.28 -2.26 -25.66
CA VAL A 160 0.81 -2.40 -25.75
C VAL A 160 0.39 -2.75 -27.18
N PHE A 161 1.00 -2.13 -28.19
CA PHE A 161 0.74 -2.48 -29.59
C PHE A 161 1.05 -3.95 -29.88
N MET A 162 2.15 -4.48 -29.33
CA MET A 162 2.44 -5.92 -29.44
C MET A 162 1.35 -6.79 -28.80
N LEU A 163 0.80 -6.40 -27.65
CA LEU A 163 -0.33 -7.13 -27.04
C LEU A 163 -1.57 -7.13 -27.95
N VAL A 164 -1.85 -6.00 -28.61
CA VAL A 164 -2.93 -5.90 -29.61
C VAL A 164 -2.61 -6.81 -30.80
N GLY A 165 -1.40 -6.72 -31.36
CA GLY A 165 -0.94 -7.55 -32.48
C GLY A 165 -0.98 -9.05 -32.20
N MET A 166 -0.65 -9.47 -30.97
CA MET A 166 -0.81 -10.86 -30.50
C MET A 166 -2.27 -11.32 -30.56
N ASN A 167 -3.24 -10.44 -30.33
CA ASN A 167 -4.65 -10.81 -30.37
C ASN A 167 -5.11 -11.10 -31.82
N TYR A 168 -4.44 -10.50 -32.81
CA TYR A 168 -4.75 -10.68 -34.23
C TYR A 168 -3.86 -11.73 -34.94
N ASN A 169 -2.70 -12.09 -34.39
CA ASN A 169 -1.77 -13.04 -34.99
C ASN A 169 -1.44 -14.22 -34.05
N SER A 170 -1.99 -15.40 -34.37
CA SER A 170 -1.86 -16.62 -33.55
C SER A 170 -0.42 -17.16 -33.44
N GLN A 171 0.41 -16.93 -34.46
CA GLN A 171 1.81 -17.36 -34.48
C GLN A 171 2.69 -16.46 -33.60
N VAL A 172 2.51 -15.13 -33.72
CA VAL A 172 3.16 -14.13 -32.86
C VAL A 172 2.73 -14.32 -31.40
N ARG A 173 1.44 -14.58 -31.17
CA ARG A 173 0.91 -14.95 -29.85
C ARG A 173 1.59 -16.20 -29.30
N SER A 174 1.68 -17.27 -30.09
CA SER A 174 2.30 -18.52 -29.63
C SER A 174 3.76 -18.32 -29.27
N GLN A 175 4.53 -17.56 -30.06
CA GLN A 175 5.94 -17.29 -29.79
C GLN A 175 6.11 -16.43 -28.54
N ILE A 176 5.39 -15.32 -28.40
CA ILE A 176 5.53 -14.44 -27.23
C ILE A 176 5.04 -15.12 -25.95
N MET A 177 3.93 -15.86 -26.00
CA MET A 177 3.46 -16.63 -24.84
C MET A 177 4.39 -17.79 -24.46
N THR A 178 5.22 -18.29 -25.38
CA THR A 178 6.18 -19.39 -25.14
C THR A 178 7.55 -18.88 -24.67
N TYR A 179 8.00 -17.74 -25.20
CA TYR A 179 9.35 -17.22 -24.97
C TYR A 179 9.40 -16.07 -23.96
N ALA A 180 8.32 -15.30 -23.82
CA ALA A 180 8.34 -14.06 -23.04
C ALA A 180 7.69 -14.26 -21.66
N PHE A 181 6.57 -15.00 -21.55
CA PHE A 181 5.79 -15.01 -20.31
C PHE A 181 5.85 -16.33 -19.52
N ASP A 182 6.37 -16.26 -18.29
CA ASP A 182 6.27 -17.36 -17.32
C ASP A 182 4.82 -17.76 -17.00
N LYS A 183 4.60 -19.06 -16.73
CA LYS A 183 3.27 -19.65 -16.48
C LYS A 183 2.48 -18.96 -15.35
N ALA A 184 3.17 -18.41 -14.35
CA ALA A 184 2.53 -17.82 -13.17
C ALA A 184 1.72 -16.56 -13.49
N TYR A 185 2.07 -15.81 -14.54
CA TYR A 185 1.46 -14.50 -14.86
C TYR A 185 0.60 -14.49 -16.14
N HIS A 186 0.36 -15.67 -16.71
CA HIS A 186 -0.39 -15.82 -17.96
C HIS A 186 -1.80 -15.21 -17.89
N LYS A 187 -2.46 -15.32 -16.73
CA LYS A 187 -3.83 -14.81 -16.53
C LYS A 187 -3.86 -13.29 -16.55
N GLU A 188 -2.89 -12.66 -15.90
CA GLU A 188 -2.72 -11.22 -15.75
C GLU A 188 -2.40 -10.58 -17.11
N ILE A 189 -1.45 -11.16 -17.85
CA ILE A 189 -1.11 -10.72 -19.22
C ILE A 189 -2.30 -10.90 -20.17
N THR A 190 -3.02 -12.04 -20.07
CA THR A 190 -4.23 -12.26 -20.87
C THR A 190 -5.31 -11.21 -20.57
N ALA A 191 -5.42 -10.77 -19.32
CA ALA A 191 -6.35 -9.70 -18.95
C ALA A 191 -5.93 -8.36 -19.58
N LEU A 192 -4.64 -8.00 -19.56
CA LEU A 192 -4.13 -6.82 -20.28
C LEU A 192 -4.44 -6.90 -21.77
N MET A 193 -4.14 -8.03 -22.42
CA MET A 193 -4.38 -8.23 -23.86
C MET A 193 -5.83 -7.95 -24.27
N LYS A 194 -6.80 -8.38 -23.45
CA LYS A 194 -8.22 -8.14 -23.71
C LYS A 194 -8.59 -6.66 -23.69
N GLN A 195 -7.89 -5.87 -22.87
CA GLN A 195 -8.17 -4.44 -22.69
C GLN A 195 -7.26 -3.55 -23.56
N ALA A 196 -6.17 -4.08 -24.12
CA ALA A 196 -5.15 -3.32 -24.83
C ALA A 196 -5.68 -2.49 -26.01
N SER A 197 -6.72 -2.98 -26.71
CA SER A 197 -7.33 -2.23 -27.83
C SER A 197 -7.99 -0.91 -27.40
N TYR A 198 -8.35 -0.77 -26.12
CA TYR A 198 -8.96 0.44 -25.56
C TYR A 198 -7.95 1.36 -24.86
N TYR A 199 -6.69 0.92 -24.73
CA TYR A 199 -5.66 1.60 -23.96
C TYR A 199 -5.49 3.08 -24.34
N HIS A 200 -5.27 3.40 -25.61
CA HIS A 200 -4.99 4.77 -26.05
C HIS A 200 -6.16 5.73 -25.80
N TYR A 201 -7.41 5.27 -25.98
CA TYR A 201 -8.59 6.08 -25.70
C TYR A 201 -8.71 6.37 -24.20
N THR A 202 -8.55 5.35 -23.36
CA THR A 202 -8.58 5.52 -21.90
C THR A 202 -7.39 6.33 -21.39
N LEU A 203 -6.22 6.25 -22.04
CA LEU A 203 -5.05 7.06 -21.72
C LEU A 203 -5.33 8.56 -21.90
N ILE A 204 -6.04 8.95 -22.97
CA ILE A 204 -6.46 10.35 -23.19
C ILE A 204 -7.34 10.83 -22.04
N ASP A 205 -8.36 10.06 -21.69
CA ASP A 205 -9.30 10.43 -20.64
C ASP A 205 -8.61 10.48 -19.27
N THR A 206 -7.68 9.56 -19.03
CA THR A 206 -6.89 9.50 -17.79
C THR A 206 -5.93 10.69 -17.68
N ARG A 207 -5.28 11.11 -18.77
CA ARG A 207 -4.40 12.29 -18.80
C ARG A 207 -5.16 13.62 -18.65
N LYS A 208 -6.46 13.66 -18.92
CA LYS A 208 -7.32 14.83 -18.67
C LYS A 208 -7.90 14.86 -17.25
N ASN A 209 -7.72 13.80 -16.48
CA ASN A 209 -8.25 13.68 -15.14
C ASN A 209 -7.18 14.09 -14.12
N ASP A 210 -7.39 15.25 -13.48
CA ASP A 210 -6.47 15.80 -12.47
C ASP A 210 -6.16 14.81 -11.36
N ARG A 211 -7.15 14.02 -10.91
CA ARG A 211 -6.94 13.00 -9.85
C ARG A 211 -6.00 11.90 -10.32
N SER A 212 -6.10 11.48 -11.57
CA SER A 212 -5.20 10.47 -12.14
C SER A 212 -3.79 11.01 -12.29
N ILE A 213 -3.64 12.27 -12.68
CA ILE A 213 -2.33 12.96 -12.76
C ILE A 213 -1.69 13.06 -11.37
N GLU A 214 -2.44 13.56 -10.38
CA GLU A 214 -2.01 13.67 -8.98
C GLU A 214 -1.58 12.30 -8.45
N ARG A 215 -2.37 11.25 -8.70
CA ARG A 215 -2.07 9.88 -8.28
C ARG A 215 -0.79 9.36 -8.94
N SER A 216 -0.59 9.58 -10.24
CA SER A 216 0.65 9.16 -10.92
C SER A 216 1.88 9.86 -10.33
N ASN A 217 1.80 11.17 -10.10
CA ASN A 217 2.88 11.94 -9.48
C ASN A 217 3.17 11.49 -8.03
N ALA A 218 2.13 11.14 -7.28
CA ALA A 218 2.28 10.56 -5.95
C ALA A 218 3.00 9.20 -6.01
N MET A 219 2.64 8.32 -6.95
CA MET A 219 3.33 7.04 -7.18
C MET A 219 4.79 7.21 -7.58
N VAL A 220 5.10 8.18 -8.46
CA VAL A 220 6.49 8.52 -8.82
C VAL A 220 7.28 8.93 -7.57
N THR A 221 6.70 9.79 -6.74
CA THR A 221 7.35 10.28 -5.51
C THR A 221 7.57 9.13 -4.52
N LEU A 222 6.56 8.29 -4.33
CA LEU A 222 6.61 7.08 -3.49
C LEU A 222 7.71 6.13 -3.93
N SER A 223 7.80 5.82 -5.23
CA SER A 223 8.78 4.85 -5.75
C SER A 223 10.25 5.28 -5.61
N LYS A 224 10.51 6.56 -5.31
CA LYS A 224 11.85 7.09 -5.05
C LYS A 224 12.24 6.99 -3.57
N GLN A 225 11.29 6.65 -2.70
CA GLN A 225 11.55 6.50 -1.28
C GLN A 225 12.05 5.08 -0.99
N GLU A 226 13.00 4.96 -0.08
CA GLU A 226 13.49 3.65 0.37
C GLU A 226 12.39 2.90 1.14
N THR A 227 11.56 3.63 1.87
CA THR A 227 10.44 3.11 2.64
C THR A 227 9.24 4.03 2.49
N MET A 228 8.03 3.47 2.43
CA MET A 228 6.79 4.25 2.45
C MET A 228 6.53 4.97 3.79
N PHE A 229 7.33 4.66 4.82
CA PHE A 229 7.23 5.22 6.16
C PHE A 229 8.46 6.06 6.47
N ASN A 230 8.28 7.12 7.24
CA ASN A 230 9.39 7.82 7.86
C ASN A 230 9.81 7.09 9.14
N MET A 231 10.82 6.22 9.01
CA MET A 231 11.35 5.43 10.13
C MET A 231 11.95 6.30 11.24
N ALA A 232 12.51 7.46 10.91
CA ALA A 232 13.06 8.38 11.90
C ALA A 232 11.95 9.00 12.76
N SER A 233 10.85 9.45 12.15
CA SER A 233 9.65 9.91 12.87
C SER A 233 9.08 8.80 13.75
N TYR A 234 8.93 7.60 13.19
CA TYR A 234 8.42 6.44 13.94
C TYR A 234 9.27 6.15 15.19
N GLN A 235 10.59 6.03 15.01
CA GLN A 235 11.52 5.77 16.11
C GLN A 235 11.43 6.88 17.16
N SER A 236 11.43 8.14 16.74
CA SER A 236 11.33 9.30 17.63
C SER A 236 10.05 9.26 18.48
N TYR A 237 8.89 8.95 17.89
CA TYR A 237 7.64 8.86 18.65
C TYR A 237 7.67 7.69 19.65
N LEU A 238 8.20 6.53 19.28
CA LEU A 238 8.32 5.40 20.20
C LEU A 238 9.27 5.72 21.37
N GLU A 239 10.44 6.30 21.09
CA GLU A 239 11.43 6.61 22.12
C GLU A 239 10.92 7.69 23.09
N ARG A 240 10.21 8.70 22.58
CA ARG A 240 9.58 9.73 23.41
C ARG A 240 8.47 9.16 24.30
N ALA A 241 7.66 8.23 23.78
CA ALA A 241 6.54 7.67 24.52
C ALA A 241 6.96 6.60 25.54
N PHE A 242 7.87 5.70 25.15
CA PHE A 242 8.20 4.50 25.94
C PHE A 242 9.59 4.54 26.57
N GLY A 243 10.45 5.45 26.13
CA GLY A 243 11.86 5.52 26.49
C GLY A 243 12.73 4.62 25.63
N LYS A 244 13.92 5.11 25.29
CA LYS A 244 14.89 4.45 24.41
C LYS A 244 15.26 3.03 24.85
N GLU A 245 15.36 2.78 26.16
CA GLU A 245 15.70 1.46 26.70
C GLU A 245 14.66 0.40 26.33
N ASN A 246 13.36 0.71 26.46
CA ASN A 246 12.29 -0.21 26.09
C ASN A 246 12.25 -0.48 24.59
N VAL A 247 12.38 0.58 23.80
CA VAL A 247 12.39 0.46 22.33
C VAL A 247 13.56 -0.42 21.87
N ASN A 248 14.77 -0.18 22.39
CA ASN A 248 15.94 -1.00 22.09
C ASN A 248 15.75 -2.46 22.55
N ARG A 249 15.13 -2.69 23.71
CA ARG A 249 14.84 -4.05 24.20
C ARG A 249 13.89 -4.79 23.25
N TRP A 250 12.83 -4.15 22.78
CA TRP A 250 11.91 -4.76 21.82
C TRP A 250 12.55 -5.03 20.47
N GLN A 251 13.33 -4.07 19.96
CA GLN A 251 14.03 -4.21 18.67
C GLN A 251 15.12 -5.28 18.72
N GLY A 252 15.94 -5.30 19.78
CA GLY A 252 17.00 -6.28 19.97
C GLY A 252 16.48 -7.72 20.09
N ARG A 253 15.24 -7.88 20.56
CA ARG A 253 14.54 -9.18 20.61
C ARG A 253 13.66 -9.45 19.37
N GLN A 254 13.67 -8.56 18.38
CA GLN A 254 12.83 -8.62 17.18
C GLN A 254 11.33 -8.78 17.49
N LEU A 255 10.88 -8.15 18.58
CA LEU A 255 9.50 -8.23 19.05
C LEU A 255 8.60 -7.17 18.41
N ILE A 256 9.15 -5.99 18.11
CA ILE A 256 8.44 -4.88 17.47
C ILE A 256 8.88 -4.76 16.01
N GLY A 257 7.90 -4.71 15.11
CA GLY A 257 8.09 -4.55 13.67
C GLY A 257 8.20 -3.10 13.22
N THR A 258 8.24 -2.91 11.91
CA THR A 258 8.17 -1.58 11.27
C THR A 258 6.73 -1.05 11.30
N PRO A 259 6.49 0.22 10.92
CA PRO A 259 5.13 0.74 10.75
C PRO A 259 4.29 -0.01 9.69
N GLY A 260 4.93 -0.85 8.86
CA GLY A 260 4.26 -1.74 7.91
C GLY A 260 3.76 -3.05 8.52
N ASP A 261 4.10 -3.35 9.77
CA ASP A 261 3.65 -4.55 10.49
C ASP A 261 2.61 -4.22 11.58
N VAL A 262 1.78 -5.20 11.93
CA VAL A 262 0.75 -5.08 12.98
C VAL A 262 1.37 -4.63 14.29
N THR A 263 2.49 -5.25 14.70
CA THR A 263 3.13 -4.93 15.99
C THR A 263 3.65 -3.50 16.03
N GLY A 264 4.18 -3.01 14.91
CA GLY A 264 4.68 -1.64 14.81
C GLY A 264 3.56 -0.60 14.80
N GLN A 265 2.42 -0.90 14.17
CA GLN A 265 1.25 -0.02 14.17
C GLN A 265 0.56 0.05 15.52
N VAL A 266 0.42 -1.09 16.22
CA VAL A 266 -0.09 -1.13 17.59
C VAL A 266 0.79 -0.27 18.51
N ALA A 267 2.12 -0.41 18.39
CA ALA A 267 3.06 0.39 19.16
C ALA A 267 2.94 1.90 18.87
N LEU A 268 2.80 2.29 17.59
CA LEU A 268 2.58 3.68 17.20
C LEU A 268 1.26 4.22 17.77
N SER A 269 0.17 3.46 17.64
CA SER A 269 -1.15 3.84 18.18
C SER A 269 -1.11 4.10 19.68
N LEU A 270 -0.37 3.29 20.45
CA LEU A 270 -0.16 3.52 21.88
C LEU A 270 0.72 4.75 22.13
N ALA A 271 1.84 4.88 21.41
CA ALA A 271 2.77 6.00 21.58
C ALA A 271 2.07 7.35 21.40
N LEU A 272 1.25 7.49 20.35
CA LEU A 272 0.56 8.74 20.06
C LEU A 272 -0.58 9.03 21.05
N THR A 273 -1.18 8.01 21.67
CA THR A 273 -2.16 8.22 22.76
C THR A 273 -1.49 8.77 24.01
N ILE A 274 -0.26 8.34 24.31
CA ILE A 274 0.51 8.82 25.47
C ILE A 274 1.02 10.24 25.23
N LEU A 275 1.59 10.49 24.03
CA LEU A 275 2.21 11.78 23.71
C LEU A 275 1.18 12.88 23.50
N TYR A 276 0.03 12.55 22.92
CA TYR A 276 -1.01 13.50 22.52
C TYR A 276 -2.39 13.00 22.99
N PRO A 277 -2.63 12.93 24.32
CA PRO A 277 -3.83 12.32 24.88
C PRO A 277 -5.10 13.12 24.57
N GLU A 278 -4.99 14.45 24.50
CA GLU A 278 -6.14 15.36 24.37
C GLU A 278 -6.25 15.99 22.97
N SER A 279 -5.20 15.89 22.15
CA SER A 279 -5.15 16.55 20.85
C SER A 279 -5.31 15.56 19.70
N HIS A 280 -6.52 15.48 19.17
CA HIS A 280 -6.81 14.74 17.95
C HIS A 280 -6.00 15.26 16.76
N ALA A 281 -5.84 16.58 16.64
CA ALA A 281 -5.09 17.19 15.54
C ALA A 281 -3.61 16.78 15.57
N GLU A 282 -2.98 16.80 16.76
CA GLU A 282 -1.57 16.40 16.89
C GLU A 282 -1.37 14.90 16.67
N ARG A 283 -2.32 14.04 17.08
CA ARG A 283 -2.26 12.61 16.77
C ARG A 283 -2.33 12.33 15.28
N LEU A 284 -3.24 13.00 14.57
CA LEU A 284 -3.35 12.84 13.11
C LEU A 284 -2.07 13.36 12.43
N ALA A 285 -1.58 14.54 12.81
CA ALA A 285 -0.35 15.09 12.26
C ALA A 285 0.86 14.18 12.53
N ALA A 286 0.94 13.54 13.70
CA ALA A 286 1.99 12.60 14.01
C ALA A 286 1.88 11.29 13.20
N HIS A 287 0.67 10.81 12.94
CA HIS A 287 0.45 9.72 11.97
C HIS A 287 0.89 10.15 10.57
N GLU A 288 0.51 11.33 10.09
CA GLU A 288 0.95 11.85 8.78
C GLU A 288 2.47 12.02 8.71
N ALA A 289 3.13 12.38 9.81
CA ALA A 289 4.59 12.47 9.87
C ALA A 289 5.31 11.11 9.75
N VAL A 290 4.66 10.00 10.14
CA VAL A 290 5.17 8.63 9.94
C VAL A 290 4.79 8.10 8.56
N PHE A 291 3.65 8.51 8.01
CA PHE A 291 3.13 8.09 6.71
C PHE A 291 3.01 9.28 5.75
N PRO A 292 4.11 10.03 5.50
CA PRO A 292 4.06 11.31 4.79
C PRO A 292 3.57 11.17 3.35
N SER A 293 3.71 9.98 2.79
CA SER A 293 3.38 9.68 1.41
C SER A 293 1.96 9.12 1.23
N SER A 294 1.20 8.98 2.33
CA SER A 294 -0.21 8.56 2.29
C SER A 294 -1.02 9.15 3.45
N VAL A 295 -1.65 10.29 3.19
CA VAL A 295 -2.62 10.92 4.12
C VAL A 295 -3.80 9.98 4.41
N GLU A 296 -4.20 9.17 3.44
CA GLU A 296 -5.24 8.16 3.61
C GLU A 296 -4.82 7.07 4.60
N ALA A 297 -3.57 6.58 4.53
CA ALA A 297 -3.03 5.64 5.50
C ALA A 297 -2.99 6.25 6.91
N ALA A 298 -2.51 7.50 7.03
CA ALA A 298 -2.48 8.20 8.31
C ALA A 298 -3.90 8.35 8.92
N THR A 299 -4.88 8.72 8.10
CA THR A 299 -6.28 8.85 8.51
C THR A 299 -6.87 7.51 8.95
N GLN A 300 -6.55 6.41 8.26
CA GLN A 300 -7.01 5.08 8.64
C GLN A 300 -6.42 4.61 9.97
N LEU A 301 -5.11 4.79 10.19
CA LEU A 301 -4.47 4.45 11.48
C LEU A 301 -5.14 5.20 12.62
N PHE A 302 -5.35 6.50 12.39
CA PHE A 302 -5.97 7.36 13.36
C PHE A 302 -7.39 6.88 13.72
N ARG A 303 -8.19 6.47 12.72
CA ARG A 303 -9.54 5.89 12.96
C ARG A 303 -9.49 4.55 13.69
N ALA A 304 -8.51 3.70 13.39
CA ALA A 304 -8.36 2.39 13.99
C ALA A 304 -7.78 2.44 15.41
N GLN A 305 -7.02 3.48 15.76
CA GLN A 305 -6.27 3.65 17.02
C GLN A 305 -7.11 3.31 18.27
N THR A 306 -8.25 3.97 18.46
CA THR A 306 -9.09 3.78 19.66
C THR A 306 -9.58 2.34 19.79
N SER A 307 -9.96 1.72 18.68
CA SER A 307 -10.50 0.36 18.71
C SER A 307 -9.38 -0.67 18.94
N VAL A 308 -8.21 -0.48 18.33
CA VAL A 308 -7.01 -1.31 18.58
C VAL A 308 -6.62 -1.29 20.06
N ILE A 309 -6.57 -0.10 20.65
CA ILE A 309 -6.23 0.08 22.07
C ILE A 309 -7.23 -0.65 22.97
N LYS A 310 -8.52 -0.52 22.69
CA LYS A 310 -9.57 -1.23 23.45
C LYS A 310 -9.43 -2.75 23.37
N GLN A 311 -9.09 -3.29 22.19
CA GLN A 311 -8.85 -4.73 22.03
C GLN A 311 -7.60 -5.18 22.81
N LEU A 312 -6.55 -4.35 22.80
CA LEU A 312 -5.33 -4.61 23.55
C LEU A 312 -5.56 -4.65 25.07
N GLU A 313 -6.32 -3.69 25.60
CA GLU A 313 -6.71 -3.64 27.02
C GLU A 313 -7.57 -4.85 27.42
N THR A 314 -8.51 -5.23 26.55
CA THR A 314 -9.36 -6.41 26.73
C THR A 314 -8.50 -7.67 26.79
N PHE A 315 -7.56 -7.83 25.87
CA PHE A 315 -6.61 -8.95 25.86
C PHE A 315 -5.79 -8.96 27.14
N TYR A 316 -5.15 -7.85 27.50
CA TYR A 316 -4.31 -7.78 28.69
C TYR A 316 -5.09 -8.16 29.95
N THR A 317 -6.31 -7.66 30.10
CA THR A 317 -7.17 -7.97 31.25
C THR A 317 -7.44 -9.47 31.35
N LYS A 318 -7.65 -10.15 30.23
CA LYS A 318 -7.82 -11.62 30.20
C LYS A 318 -6.50 -12.33 30.51
N TYR A 319 -5.40 -11.89 29.92
CA TYR A 319 -4.07 -12.46 30.12
C TYR A 319 -3.65 -12.44 31.60
N MET A 320 -3.89 -11.31 32.28
CA MET A 320 -3.57 -11.18 33.71
C MET A 320 -4.48 -12.04 34.60
N LYS A 321 -5.71 -12.32 34.19
CA LYS A 321 -6.61 -13.24 34.91
C LYS A 321 -6.18 -14.70 34.75
N SER A 322 -5.64 -15.10 33.61
CA SER A 322 -5.18 -16.47 33.37
C SER A 322 -3.81 -16.80 33.97
N LYS A 323 -3.06 -15.79 34.43
CA LYS A 323 -1.77 -15.95 35.13
C LYS A 323 -1.92 -16.16 36.65
N LYS A 324 -3.10 -15.89 37.21
CA LYS A 324 -3.44 -16.15 38.62
C LYS A 324 -4.10 -17.51 38.74
#